data_AF-A0A4Q3N7G3-F1
#
_entry.id   AF-A0A4Q3N7G3-F1
#
_cell.length_a   1.000
_cell.length_b   1.000
_cell.length_c   1.000
_cell.angle_alpha   90.00
_cell.angle_beta   90.00
_cell.angle_gamma   90.00
#
_symmetry.space_group_name_H-M   'P 1'
#
loop_
_entity.id
_entity.type
_entity.pdbx_description
1 polymer ?
#
loop_
_entity_poly.entity_id
_entity_poly.type
_entity_poly.pdbx_seq_one_letter_code
_entity_poly.pdbx_strand_id
1 'polypeptide(L)'
;MQAPAMPAPEEIALLEPFERIGLDRIRLVATTAQAEAAADVLLRAPVWGFDTESRPTFNAGEASQGPHIVQLAMPGEVFIFQLHERGCADIAGHLLAQAGIIKA
;
A
#
# COMPACT_ATOMS: atom_id res chain seq x y z
N MET A 1 -10.11 -22.27 -3.57
CA MET A 1 -10.88 -21.50 -4.57
C MET A 1 -9.97 -21.30 -5.77
N GLN A 2 -10.45 -21.60 -6.97
CA GLN A 2 -9.69 -21.38 -8.20
C GLN A 2 -9.70 -19.88 -8.52
N ALA A 3 -8.55 -19.29 -8.78
CA ALA A 3 -8.49 -17.89 -9.21
C ALA A 3 -9.31 -17.75 -10.51
N PRO A 4 -10.09 -16.68 -10.68
CA PRO A 4 -10.79 -16.44 -11.93
C PRO A 4 -9.79 -16.39 -13.09
N ALA A 5 -10.21 -16.86 -14.26
CA ALA A 5 -9.38 -16.75 -15.45
C ALA A 5 -9.08 -15.28 -15.74
N MET A 6 -7.83 -14.98 -16.10
CA MET A 6 -7.45 -13.63 -16.51
C MET A 6 -8.23 -13.25 -17.78
N PRO A 7 -8.91 -12.10 -17.82
CA PRO A 7 -9.70 -11.70 -18.97
C PRO A 7 -8.81 -11.47 -20.20
N ALA A 8 -9.35 -11.78 -21.39
CA ALA A 8 -8.72 -11.51 -22.67
C ALA A 8 -8.67 -9.99 -22.95
N PRO A 9 -7.77 -9.51 -23.82
CA PRO A 9 -7.67 -8.10 -24.16
C PRO A 9 -9.00 -7.47 -24.63
N GLU A 10 -9.80 -8.22 -25.37
CA GLU A 10 -11.12 -7.78 -25.86
C GLU A 10 -12.13 -7.61 -24.72
N GLU A 11 -12.04 -8.44 -23.68
CA GLU A 11 -12.88 -8.35 -22.48
C GLU A 11 -12.43 -7.16 -21.60
N ILE A 12 -11.11 -6.93 -21.47
CA ILE A 12 -10.55 -5.78 -20.75
C ILE A 12 -10.98 -4.46 -21.41
N ALA A 13 -11.04 -4.41 -22.75
CA ALA A 13 -11.45 -3.23 -23.50
C ALA A 13 -12.92 -2.83 -23.26
N LEU A 14 -13.76 -3.75 -22.76
CA LEU A 14 -15.15 -3.50 -22.41
C LEU A 14 -15.34 -3.04 -20.94
N LEU A 15 -14.29 -3.12 -20.11
CA LEU A 15 -14.36 -2.68 -18.73
C LEU A 15 -14.41 -1.15 -18.66
N GLU A 16 -15.13 -0.65 -17.66
CA GLU A 16 -15.08 0.78 -17.35
C GLU A 16 -13.64 1.17 -16.97
N PRO A 17 -13.14 2.33 -17.44
CA PRO A 17 -11.85 2.83 -17.02
C PRO A 17 -11.79 2.95 -15.50
N PHE A 18 -10.73 2.42 -14.89
CA PHE A 18 -10.49 2.65 -13.49
C PHE A 18 -10.15 4.12 -13.26
N GLU A 19 -11.04 4.83 -12.56
CA GLU A 19 -10.82 6.23 -12.23
C GLU A 19 -9.63 6.36 -11.27
N ARG A 20 -8.69 7.25 -11.62
CA ARG A 20 -7.51 7.49 -10.79
C ARG A 20 -7.93 8.06 -9.45
N ILE A 21 -7.23 7.64 -8.40
CA ILE A 21 -7.42 8.20 -7.07
C ILE A 21 -6.89 9.63 -7.06
N GLY A 22 -7.75 10.58 -6.68
CA GLY A 22 -7.38 11.99 -6.54
C GLY A 22 -6.39 12.20 -5.38
N LEU A 23 -5.52 13.21 -5.50
CA LEU A 23 -4.50 13.50 -4.48
C LEU A 23 -5.10 13.80 -3.10
N ASP A 24 -6.31 14.33 -3.05
CA ASP A 24 -7.10 14.57 -1.84
C ASP A 24 -7.45 13.28 -1.07
N ARG A 25 -7.34 12.13 -1.74
CA ARG A 25 -7.57 10.79 -1.20
C ARG A 25 -6.27 10.01 -0.97
N ILE A 26 -5.12 10.68 -1.08
CA ILE A 26 -3.80 10.15 -0.75
C ILE A 26 -3.33 10.79 0.56
N ARG A 27 -3.12 9.98 1.59
CA ARG A 27 -2.73 10.44 2.93
C ARG A 27 -1.28 10.09 3.21
N LEU A 28 -0.48 11.11 3.49
CA LEU A 28 0.86 10.93 4.05
C LEU A 28 0.74 10.56 5.53
N VAL A 29 1.37 9.46 5.91
CA VAL A 29 1.40 8.93 7.28
C VAL A 29 2.83 9.06 7.80
N ALA A 30 3.10 10.12 8.56
CA ALA A 30 4.43 10.51 9.03
C ALA A 30 4.55 10.59 10.56
N THR A 31 3.50 10.21 11.28
CA THR A 31 3.47 10.16 12.75
C THR A 31 2.71 8.94 13.21
N THR A 32 3.00 8.48 14.42
CA THR A 32 2.32 7.33 15.03
C THR A 32 0.80 7.53 15.10
N ALA A 33 0.32 8.71 15.48
CA ALA A 33 -1.11 9.01 15.54
C ALA A 33 -1.80 8.95 14.15
N GLN A 34 -1.10 9.37 13.09
CA GLN A 34 -1.60 9.19 11.72
C GLN A 34 -1.61 7.72 11.30
N ALA A 35 -0.62 6.94 11.75
CA ALA A 35 -0.55 5.52 11.45
C ALA A 35 -1.66 4.72 12.13
N GLU A 36 -2.00 5.06 13.38
CA GLU A 36 -3.16 4.52 14.09
C GLU A 36 -4.47 4.84 13.36
N ALA A 37 -4.66 6.11 12.99
CA ALA A 37 -5.85 6.52 12.23
C ALA A 37 -5.95 5.83 10.85
N ALA A 38 -4.82 5.64 10.17
CA ALA A 38 -4.78 4.90 8.91
C ALA A 38 -5.10 3.42 9.11
N ALA A 39 -4.59 2.79 10.17
CA ALA A 39 -4.88 1.40 10.51
C ALA A 39 -6.38 1.17 10.71
N ASP A 40 -7.07 2.04 11.45
CA ASP A 40 -8.52 1.96 11.68
C ASP A 40 -9.35 2.00 10.39
N VAL A 41 -8.85 2.66 9.35
CA VAL A 41 -9.50 2.71 8.03
C VAL A 41 -9.15 1.46 7.22
N LEU A 42 -7.87 1.12 7.12
CA LEU A 42 -7.38 -0.02 6.35
C LEU A 42 -8.02 -1.34 6.78
N LEU A 43 -8.16 -1.57 8.09
CA LEU A 43 -8.76 -2.78 8.65
C LEU A 43 -10.24 -3.00 8.24
N ARG A 44 -10.90 -2.01 7.62
CA ARG A 44 -12.27 -2.13 7.11
C ARG A 44 -12.34 -2.77 5.72
N ALA A 45 -11.22 -2.90 5.03
CA ALA A 45 -11.13 -3.51 3.71
C ALA A 45 -10.39 -4.87 3.78
N PRO A 46 -10.95 -5.94 3.20
CA PRO A 46 -10.32 -7.27 3.23
C PRO A 46 -9.22 -7.45 2.18
N VAL A 47 -9.06 -6.49 1.26
CA VAL A 47 -8.05 -6.51 0.19
C VAL A 47 -7.42 -5.14 0.08
N TRP A 48 -6.10 -5.10 0.08
CA TRP A 48 -5.30 -3.89 -0.09
C TRP A 48 -4.38 -4.02 -1.30
N GLY A 49 -4.25 -2.92 -2.06
CA GLY A 49 -3.09 -2.69 -2.90
C GLY A 49 -1.85 -2.48 -2.03
N PHE A 50 -0.73 -3.08 -2.39
CA PHE A 50 0.52 -3.00 -1.63
C PHE A 50 1.70 -2.67 -2.55
N ASP A 51 2.52 -1.71 -2.13
CA ASP A 51 3.80 -1.43 -2.77
C ASP A 51 4.82 -0.84 -1.78
N THR A 52 6.10 -0.90 -2.10
CA THR A 52 7.18 -0.32 -1.28
C THR A 52 8.17 0.43 -2.14
N GLU A 53 8.70 1.53 -1.63
CA GLU A 53 9.71 2.30 -2.33
C GLU A 53 10.95 2.49 -1.45
N SER A 54 12.10 2.44 -2.11
CA SER A 54 13.41 2.64 -1.49
C SER A 54 14.15 3.78 -2.18
N ARG A 55 14.87 4.59 -1.40
CA ARG A 55 15.82 5.54 -2.00
C ARG A 55 16.87 4.78 -2.81
N PRO A 56 17.30 5.33 -3.96
CA PRO A 56 18.34 4.71 -4.77
C PRO A 56 19.68 4.66 -4.01
N THR A 57 20.45 3.59 -4.25
CA THR A 57 21.87 3.51 -3.88
C THR A 57 22.71 4.09 -5.00
N PHE A 58 23.69 4.94 -4.68
CA PHE A 58 24.49 5.64 -5.70
C PHE A 58 25.88 5.03 -5.90
N ASN A 59 26.35 4.19 -4.98
CA ASN A 59 27.66 3.57 -5.05
C ASN A 59 27.57 2.06 -5.26
N ALA A 60 28.47 1.52 -6.10
CA ALA A 60 28.57 0.07 -6.29
C ALA A 60 28.98 -0.62 -4.97
N GLY A 61 28.19 -1.62 -4.55
CA GLY A 61 28.39 -2.34 -3.29
C GLY A 61 27.71 -1.70 -2.07
N GLU A 62 27.04 -0.56 -2.22
CA GLU A 62 26.23 0.03 -1.16
C GLU A 62 24.96 -0.81 -0.91
N ALA A 63 24.74 -1.19 0.35
CA ALA A 63 23.53 -1.92 0.74
C ALA A 63 22.34 -0.96 0.86
N SER A 64 21.23 -1.29 0.19
CA SER A 64 19.97 -0.56 0.35
C SER A 64 19.50 -0.60 1.80
N GLN A 65 19.15 0.57 2.35
CA GLN A 65 18.60 0.73 3.71
C GLN A 65 17.07 0.78 3.72
N GLY A 66 16.43 0.42 2.60
CA GLY A 66 14.97 0.42 2.49
C GLY A 66 14.31 -0.82 3.12
N PRO A 67 12.97 -0.92 3.02
CA PRO A 67 12.09 0.07 2.38
C PRO A 67 11.99 1.37 3.18
N HIS A 68 11.85 2.49 2.47
CA HIS A 68 11.75 3.82 3.09
C HIS A 68 10.30 4.24 3.30
N ILE A 69 9.43 3.79 2.40
CA ILE A 69 7.99 3.93 2.53
C ILE A 69 7.31 2.61 2.18
N VAL A 70 6.12 2.42 2.73
CA VAL A 70 5.13 1.45 2.23
C VAL A 70 3.88 2.21 1.82
N GLN A 71 3.30 1.79 0.72
CA GLN A 71 2.06 2.32 0.16
C GLN A 71 0.99 1.26 0.31
N LEU A 72 -0.12 1.61 0.95
CA LEU A 72 -1.28 0.75 1.12
C LEU A 72 -2.50 1.44 0.52
N ALA A 73 -3.19 0.74 -0.38
CA ALA A 73 -4.37 1.27 -1.07
C ALA A 73 -5.59 0.41 -0.79
N MET A 74 -6.75 1.03 -0.67
CA MET A 74 -8.05 0.39 -0.71
C MET A 74 -8.93 1.12 -1.73
N PRO A 75 -10.14 0.62 -2.08
CA PRO A 75 -11.01 1.32 -3.01
C PRO A 75 -11.23 2.78 -2.59
N GLY A 76 -10.67 3.71 -3.37
CA GLY A 76 -10.84 5.14 -3.18
C GLY A 76 -9.91 5.83 -2.17
N GLU A 77 -9.04 5.14 -1.42
CA GLU A 77 -8.07 5.77 -0.49
C GLU A 77 -6.68 5.13 -0.57
N VAL A 78 -5.64 5.95 -0.45
CA VAL A 78 -4.23 5.52 -0.43
C VAL A 78 -3.52 6.11 0.78
N PHE A 79 -2.68 5.32 1.42
CA PHE A 79 -1.88 5.70 2.57
C PHE A 79 -0.40 5.47 2.27
N ILE A 80 0.44 6.49 2.51
CA ILE A 80 1.88 6.42 2.32
C ILE A 80 2.55 6.52 3.68
N PHE A 81 2.99 5.39 4.22
CA PHE A 81 3.67 5.32 5.51
C PHE A 81 5.15 5.64 5.37
N GLN A 82 5.62 6.60 6.17
CA GLN A 82 7.01 6.95 6.29
C GLN A 82 7.70 6.06 7.32
N LEU A 83 8.55 5.12 6.87
CA LEU A 83 9.14 4.09 7.73
C LEU A 83 10.35 4.58 8.55
N HIS A 84 10.76 5.84 8.38
CA HIS A 84 11.76 6.46 9.25
C HIS A 84 11.19 6.83 10.63
N GLU A 85 9.87 6.93 10.75
CA GLU A 85 9.19 7.07 12.04
C GLU A 85 8.91 5.66 12.59
N ARG A 86 9.35 5.40 13.82
CA ARG A 86 9.31 4.07 14.41
C ARG A 86 7.89 3.57 14.63
N GLY A 87 6.97 4.42 15.08
CA GLY A 87 5.57 4.06 15.27
C GLY A 87 4.89 3.70 13.95
N CYS A 88 5.13 4.48 12.89
CA CYS A 88 4.68 4.15 11.53
C CYS A 88 5.21 2.78 11.07
N ALA A 89 6.49 2.50 11.28
CA ALA A 89 7.09 1.22 10.89
C ALA A 89 6.51 0.03 11.67
N ASP A 90 6.37 0.16 12.98
CA ASP A 90 5.80 -0.88 13.85
C ASP A 90 4.34 -1.18 13.45
N ILE A 91 3.52 -0.14 13.24
CA ILE A 91 2.11 -0.28 12.83
C ILE A 91 1.98 -0.86 11.43
N ALA A 92 2.77 -0.39 10.46
CA ALA A 92 2.78 -0.94 9.12
C ALA A 92 3.14 -2.44 9.12
N GLY A 93 4.14 -2.84 9.93
CA GLY A 93 4.49 -4.23 10.13
C GLY A 93 3.32 -5.06 10.69
N HIS A 94 2.63 -4.55 11.71
CA HIS A 94 1.45 -5.21 12.27
C HIS A 94 0.29 -5.33 11.27
N LEU A 95 0.05 -4.31 10.46
CA LEU A 95 -0.98 -4.32 9.41
C LEU A 95 -0.66 -5.38 8.34
N LEU A 96 0.57 -5.41 7.85
CA LEU A 96 1.01 -6.39 6.85
C LEU A 96 0.93 -7.83 7.36
N ALA A 97 1.15 -8.03 8.66
CA ALA A 97 1.05 -9.31 9.33
C ALA A 97 -0.39 -9.77 9.61
N GLN A 98 -1.42 -8.93 9.39
CA GLN A 98 -2.81 -9.31 9.63
C GLN A 98 -3.24 -10.50 8.76
N ALA A 99 -3.78 -11.52 9.44
CA ALA A 99 -4.45 -12.63 8.79
C ALA A 99 -5.82 -12.20 8.26
N GLY A 100 -6.29 -12.86 7.19
CA GLY A 100 -7.60 -12.56 6.60
C GLY A 100 -7.65 -11.31 5.72
N ILE A 101 -6.53 -10.59 5.59
CA ILE A 101 -6.38 -9.46 4.67
C ILE A 101 -5.43 -9.85 3.54
N ILE A 102 -5.92 -9.75 2.30
CA ILE A 102 -5.14 -9.99 1.09
C ILE A 102 -4.36 -8.72 0.75
N LYS A 103 -3.07 -8.87 0.47
CA LYS A 103 -2.21 -7.81 -0.07
C LYS A 103 -1.94 -8.21 -1.52
N ALA A 104 -2.45 -7.43 -2.47
CA ALA A 104 -2.46 -7.75 -3.90
C ALA A 104 -1.86 -6.62 -4.74
#